data_AF-A0A195F2D0-F1
#
_entry.id   AF-A0A195F2D0-F1
#
_cell.length_a   1.000
_cell.length_b   1.000
_cell.length_c   1.000
_cell.angle_alpha   90.00
_cell.angle_beta   90.00
_cell.angle_gamma   90.00
#
_symmetry.space_group_name_H-M   'P 1'
#
loop_
_entity.id
_entity.type
_entity.pdbx_description
1 polymer ?
#
loop_
_entity_poly.entity_id
_entity_poly.type
_entity_poly.pdbx_seq_one_letter_code
_entity_poly.pdbx_strand_id
1 'polypeptide(L)'
;MSDHGDRYVFEAEWYDKVACMLKKFYLYYYPSDNTVELFDLKTKKTFLKRTTCKGIKAKDFYVGSVIIIFSRCIKITGYADASTKTKLETQLQKVFVLLKPDVIDKMGEILKTIINYDFHITNLKMIRLTADDIAESCLIKKDIVDKTSVINYLISGPVVALELLGGNGITRWQELAGPEDSNHARLTAASSLRACYGKDEIYNAVYGSKDTETVIQELQYFFPNSKSKNKGPKNTATLQNCTCCIIKPHAVQEKLVGAIIDDIQKAGYMIIAAQQFYINPINSEEFLEIYKGVLPEYSAMVAELQSSPCIVLEVSCKDESSNIVADFRNLCGPMDPNIARQIRPNTLRAKYGKTKVQNAVHCSDLPEDGILEVKTTLFTFA
;
A
#
# COMPACT_ATOMS: atom_id res chain seq x y z
N MET A 1 38.09 14.79 18.34
CA MET A 1 37.72 13.48 17.77
C MET A 1 36.22 13.33 17.93
N SER A 2 35.46 13.75 16.93
CA SER A 2 34.00 13.70 16.95
C SER A 2 33.54 12.28 16.64
N ASP A 3 32.76 11.71 17.55
CA ASP A 3 32.07 10.44 17.45
C ASP A 3 31.19 10.41 16.18
N HIS A 4 31.77 9.95 15.07
CA HIS A 4 31.05 9.69 13.81
C HIS A 4 30.38 8.31 13.90
N GLY A 5 29.55 8.14 14.93
CA GLY A 5 28.64 6.99 15.01
C GLY A 5 27.82 6.90 13.74
N ASP A 6 27.75 5.68 13.19
CA ASP A 6 26.99 5.27 12.00
C ASP A 6 25.73 6.13 11.81
N ARG A 7 25.79 7.11 10.90
CA ARG A 7 24.62 7.90 10.49
C ARG A 7 24.22 7.50 9.09
N TYR A 8 22.93 7.50 8.82
CA TYR A 8 22.40 7.34 7.48
C TYR A 8 22.02 8.70 6.90
N VAL A 9 22.38 8.93 5.64
CA VAL A 9 22.11 10.19 4.95
C VAL A 9 21.25 9.95 3.72
N PHE A 10 20.15 10.69 3.64
CA PHE A 10 19.16 10.57 2.59
C PHE A 10 18.95 11.90 1.88
N GLU A 11 18.66 11.82 0.58
CA GLU A 11 18.00 12.91 -0.13
C GLU A 11 16.52 12.88 0.22
N ALA A 12 15.97 14.03 0.59
CA ALA A 12 14.59 14.14 0.97
C ALA A 12 13.93 15.41 0.42
N GLU A 13 12.63 15.36 0.22
CA GLU A 13 11.81 16.48 -0.24
C GLU A 13 10.59 16.70 0.66
N TRP A 14 10.21 17.96 0.82
CA TRP A 14 8.98 18.36 1.49
C TRP A 14 8.36 19.56 0.80
N TYR A 15 7.06 19.47 0.50
CA TYR A 15 6.30 20.57 -0.08
C TYR A 15 5.84 21.52 1.02
N ASP A 16 6.43 22.72 1.05
CA ASP A 16 6.03 23.80 1.95
C ASP A 16 4.81 24.50 1.37
N LYS A 17 3.65 24.25 1.99
CA LYS A 17 2.37 24.82 1.57
C LYS A 17 2.33 26.35 1.68
N VAL A 18 2.98 26.93 2.68
CA VAL A 18 2.94 28.39 2.90
C VAL A 18 3.74 29.11 1.83
N ALA A 19 4.88 28.54 1.47
CA ALA A 19 5.74 29.09 0.42
C ALA A 19 5.42 28.53 -0.98
N CYS A 20 4.40 27.67 -1.11
CA CYS A 20 4.03 26.95 -2.34
C CYS A 20 5.22 26.34 -3.08
N MET A 21 6.20 25.79 -2.36
CA MET A 21 7.46 25.35 -2.94
C MET A 21 7.93 24.01 -2.41
N LEU A 22 8.54 23.22 -3.29
CA LEU A 22 9.23 21.99 -2.91
C LEU A 22 10.61 22.32 -2.37
N LYS A 23 10.85 22.02 -1.09
CA LYS A 23 12.15 22.12 -0.44
C LYS A 23 12.85 20.77 -0.49
N LYS A 24 14.18 20.81 -0.68
CA LYS A 24 15.04 19.63 -0.71
C LYS A 24 16.02 19.67 0.44
N PHE A 25 16.24 18.52 1.05
CA PHE A 25 17.04 18.36 2.25
C PHE A 25 18.04 17.22 2.11
N TYR A 26 19.15 17.32 2.84
CA TYR A 26 19.76 16.13 3.41
C TYR A 26 19.06 15.81 4.73
N LEU A 27 18.52 14.61 4.82
CA LEU A 27 17.99 14.03 6.04
C LEU A 27 19.05 13.12 6.63
N TYR A 28 19.53 13.48 7.81
CA TYR A 28 20.43 12.65 8.60
C TYR A 28 19.59 11.88 9.62
N TYR A 29 19.79 10.57 9.69
CA TYR A 29 19.22 9.73 10.72
C TYR A 29 20.33 9.05 11.51
N TYR A 30 20.20 9.04 12.82
CA TYR A 30 21.16 8.50 13.78
C TYR A 30 20.51 7.31 14.50
N PRO A 31 20.79 6.06 14.07
CA PRO A 31 20.20 4.87 14.66
C PRO A 31 20.55 4.65 16.13
N SER A 32 21.70 5.14 16.59
CA SER A 32 22.18 4.94 17.96
C SER A 32 21.28 5.57 19.02
N ASP A 33 20.65 6.70 18.71
CA ASP A 33 19.77 7.42 19.63
C ASP A 33 18.40 7.78 19.02
N ASN A 34 18.09 7.23 17.85
CA ASN A 34 16.84 7.44 17.11
C ASN A 34 16.50 8.92 16.89
N THR A 35 17.50 9.71 16.47
CA THR A 35 17.35 11.15 16.19
C THR A 35 17.49 11.46 14.71
N VAL A 36 16.92 12.59 14.29
CA VAL A 36 16.98 13.09 12.91
C VAL A 36 17.44 14.54 12.85
N GLU A 37 18.12 14.91 11.76
CA GLU A 37 18.50 16.29 11.42
C GLU A 37 18.13 16.57 9.96
N LEU A 38 17.65 17.78 9.66
CA LEU A 38 17.38 18.23 8.30
C LEU A 38 18.29 19.40 7.94
N PHE A 39 19.01 19.27 6.83
CA PHE A 39 19.84 20.33 6.25
C PHE A 39 19.27 20.78 4.91
N ASP A 40 18.91 22.05 4.79
CA ASP A 40 18.29 22.62 3.59
C ASP A 40 19.36 22.85 2.51
N LEU A 41 19.17 22.21 1.35
CA LEU A 41 20.13 22.25 0.25
C LEU A 41 20.18 23.60 -0.47
N LYS A 42 19.07 24.35 -0.47
CA LYS A 42 18.98 25.65 -1.16
C LYS A 42 19.65 26.75 -0.33
N THR A 43 19.35 26.79 0.97
CA THR A 43 19.88 27.82 1.87
C THR A 43 21.22 27.44 2.49
N LYS A 44 21.64 26.17 2.36
CA LYS A 44 22.86 25.60 2.95
C LYS A 44 22.92 25.79 4.47
N LYS A 45 21.77 25.64 5.15
CA LYS A 45 21.64 25.80 6.61
C LYS A 45 20.89 24.62 7.20
N THR A 46 21.19 24.31 8.46
CA THR A 46 20.38 23.36 9.25
C THR A 46 18.97 23.93 9.39
N PHE A 47 18.00 23.19 8.84
CA PHE A 47 16.58 23.50 8.92
C PHE A 47 15.97 22.97 10.22
N LEU A 48 16.34 21.74 10.59
CA LEU A 48 15.96 21.12 11.85
C LEU A 48 17.22 20.56 12.51
N LYS A 49 17.55 21.05 13.70
CA LYS A 49 18.66 20.51 14.50
C LYS A 49 18.36 19.07 14.95
N ARG A 50 19.41 18.28 15.19
CA ARG A 50 19.30 16.89 15.67
C ARG A 50 18.30 16.78 16.82
N THR A 51 17.19 16.09 16.58
CA THR A 51 16.07 15.99 17.52
C THR A 51 15.45 14.59 17.46
N THR A 52 14.93 14.11 18.58
CA THR A 52 14.15 12.87 18.64
C THR A 52 12.76 13.07 18.06
N CYS A 53 12.35 12.20 17.13
CA CYS A 53 10.98 12.18 16.61
C CYS A 53 10.22 10.96 17.15
N LYS A 54 9.05 11.20 17.77
CA LYS A 54 8.20 10.10 18.25
C LYS A 54 7.60 9.34 17.07
N GLY A 55 7.53 8.02 17.18
CA GLY A 55 6.83 7.16 16.22
C GLY A 55 7.64 6.76 14.98
N ILE A 56 8.87 7.26 14.82
CA ILE A 56 9.76 6.85 13.72
C ILE A 56 10.77 5.83 14.25
N LYS A 57 11.04 4.80 13.44
CA LYS A 57 11.99 3.71 13.70
C LYS A 57 12.97 3.59 12.52
N ALA A 58 14.11 2.95 12.75
CA ALA A 58 15.13 2.72 11.72
C ALA A 58 14.58 2.10 10.42
N LYS A 59 13.63 1.17 10.54
CA LYS A 59 12.99 0.49 9.41
C LYS A 59 12.13 1.39 8.52
N ASP A 60 11.77 2.57 9.00
CA ASP A 60 10.94 3.53 8.25
C ASP A 60 11.79 4.37 7.28
N PHE A 61 13.13 4.29 7.37
CA PHE A 61 14.06 5.01 6.52
C PHE A 61 14.53 4.17 5.33
N TYR A 62 13.79 4.27 4.23
CA TYR A 62 14.16 3.68 2.94
C TYR A 62 13.73 4.59 1.79
N VAL A 63 14.36 4.44 0.62
CA VAL A 63 14.03 5.23 -0.56
C VAL A 63 12.60 4.97 -1.01
N GLY A 64 11.80 6.04 -1.16
CA GLY A 64 10.38 6.00 -1.49
C GLY A 64 9.46 6.13 -0.27
N SER A 65 9.97 5.98 0.95
CA SER A 65 9.19 6.20 2.19
C SER A 65 8.82 7.66 2.38
N VAL A 66 7.73 7.90 3.13
CA VAL A 66 7.35 9.22 3.62
C VAL A 66 7.30 9.16 5.14
N ILE A 67 8.15 9.94 5.80
CA ILE A 67 8.24 10.02 7.25
C ILE A 67 7.67 11.34 7.75
N ILE A 68 6.98 11.31 8.89
CA ILE A 68 6.38 12.51 9.47
C ILE A 68 7.35 13.10 10.51
N ILE A 69 7.91 14.27 10.21
CA ILE A 69 8.81 15.01 11.11
C ILE A 69 8.15 16.33 11.50
N PHE A 70 7.75 16.47 12.77
CA PHE A 70 7.05 17.67 13.29
C PHE A 70 5.89 18.12 12.38
N SER A 71 4.99 17.18 12.06
CA SER A 71 3.83 17.39 11.19
C SER A 71 4.17 17.74 9.73
N ARG A 72 5.38 17.45 9.27
CA ARG A 72 5.79 17.59 7.86
C ARG A 72 6.02 16.21 7.26
N CYS A 73 5.40 15.96 6.12
CA CYS A 73 5.58 14.75 5.33
C CYS A 73 6.89 14.87 4.55
N ILE A 74 7.96 14.31 5.07
CA ILE A 74 9.28 14.30 4.44
C ILE A 74 9.40 13.03 3.60
N LYS A 75 9.44 13.18 2.29
CA LYS A 75 9.60 12.04 1.37
C LYS A 75 11.07 11.77 1.13
N ILE A 76 11.50 10.53 1.35
CA ILE A 76 12.87 10.09 1.05
C ILE A 76 12.94 9.74 -0.43
N THR A 77 13.76 10.48 -1.18
CA THR A 77 13.86 10.33 -2.64
C THR A 77 15.09 9.56 -3.09
N GLY A 78 16.10 9.44 -2.23
CA GLY A 78 17.35 8.79 -2.56
C GLY A 78 18.30 8.68 -1.37
N TYR A 79 19.43 8.01 -1.59
CA TYR A 79 20.54 8.01 -0.64
C TYR A 79 21.48 9.16 -0.98
N ALA A 80 21.91 9.91 0.01
CA ALA A 80 22.83 11.04 -0.19
C ALA A 80 24.31 10.63 -0.13
N ASP A 81 24.60 9.38 0.28
CA ASP A 81 25.96 8.84 0.28
C ASP A 81 26.00 7.33 -0.04
N ALA A 82 27.14 6.87 -0.55
CA ALA A 82 27.35 5.49 -0.99
C ALA A 82 27.41 4.48 0.16
N SER A 83 27.82 4.91 1.37
CA SER A 83 27.91 4.04 2.54
C SER A 83 26.52 3.67 3.04
N THR A 84 25.64 4.66 3.20
CA THR A 84 24.22 4.49 3.52
C THR A 84 23.55 3.60 2.49
N LYS A 85 23.76 3.90 1.20
CA LYS A 85 23.21 3.09 0.10
C LYS A 85 23.60 1.62 0.24
N THR A 86 24.90 1.34 0.35
CA THR A 86 25.41 -0.03 0.45
C THR A 86 24.88 -0.75 1.69
N LYS A 87 24.84 -0.06 2.84
CA LYS A 87 24.42 -0.65 4.12
C LYS A 87 22.92 -0.91 4.18
N LEU A 88 22.08 -0.08 3.57
CA LEU A 88 20.62 -0.24 3.60
C LEU A 88 20.07 -1.06 2.43
N GLU A 89 20.64 -0.96 1.22
CA GLU A 89 20.22 -1.82 0.09
C GLU A 89 20.62 -3.28 0.30
N THR A 90 21.68 -3.55 1.06
CA THR A 90 22.00 -4.93 1.49
C THR A 90 21.03 -5.45 2.54
N GLN A 91 20.43 -4.56 3.35
CA GLN A 91 19.53 -4.93 4.44
C GLN A 91 18.06 -5.00 4.03
N LEU A 92 17.63 -4.27 2.99
CA LEU A 92 16.25 -4.21 2.53
C LEU A 92 16.18 -4.53 1.04
N GLN A 93 15.42 -5.57 0.70
CA GLN A 93 15.19 -5.98 -0.68
C GLN A 93 13.72 -5.80 -1.03
N LYS A 94 13.51 -5.29 -2.24
CA LYS A 94 12.19 -5.30 -2.86
C LYS A 94 11.89 -6.68 -3.43
N VAL A 95 10.62 -7.05 -3.43
CA VAL A 95 10.11 -8.25 -4.08
C VAL A 95 8.82 -7.90 -4.78
N PHE A 96 8.67 -8.33 -6.03
CA PHE A 96 7.39 -8.29 -6.69
C PHE A 96 6.62 -9.59 -6.42
N VAL A 97 5.33 -9.45 -6.13
CA VAL A 97 4.43 -10.54 -5.76
C VAL A 97 3.10 -10.38 -6.49
N LEU A 98 2.49 -11.50 -6.87
CA LEU A 98 1.12 -11.57 -7.33
C LEU A 98 0.30 -12.52 -6.47
N LEU A 99 -0.88 -12.06 -6.04
CA LEU A 99 -1.97 -12.94 -5.61
C LEU A 99 -2.79 -13.27 -6.86
N LYS A 100 -2.94 -14.56 -7.13
CA LYS A 100 -3.60 -15.08 -8.34
C LYS A 100 -5.13 -15.13 -8.17
N PRO A 101 -5.91 -15.39 -9.25
CA PRO A 101 -7.35 -15.15 -9.23
C PRO A 101 -8.17 -15.93 -8.21
N ASP A 102 -7.72 -17.13 -7.83
CA ASP A 102 -8.43 -18.06 -6.95
C ASP A 102 -8.35 -17.71 -5.45
N VAL A 103 -7.56 -16.70 -5.08
CA VAL A 103 -7.40 -16.27 -3.69
C VAL A 103 -7.80 -14.82 -3.44
N ILE A 104 -8.40 -14.17 -4.43
CA ILE A 104 -8.77 -12.76 -4.34
C ILE A 104 -9.82 -12.52 -3.25
N ASP A 105 -10.76 -13.46 -3.07
CA ASP A 105 -11.75 -13.47 -2.00
C ASP A 105 -11.15 -13.64 -0.59
N LYS A 106 -9.89 -14.08 -0.50
CA LYS A 106 -9.11 -14.26 0.74
C LYS A 106 -7.92 -13.31 0.85
N MET A 107 -7.84 -12.29 -0.02
CA MET A 107 -6.65 -11.44 -0.07
C MET A 107 -6.39 -10.71 1.25
N GLY A 108 -7.41 -10.33 2.02
CA GLY A 108 -7.21 -9.68 3.32
C GLY A 108 -6.43 -10.56 4.30
N GLU A 109 -6.76 -11.84 4.37
CA GLU A 109 -6.05 -12.83 5.20
C GLU A 109 -4.60 -13.04 4.74
N ILE A 110 -4.40 -13.12 3.42
CA ILE A 110 -3.05 -13.27 2.84
C ILE A 110 -2.20 -12.01 3.12
N LEU A 111 -2.75 -10.81 2.91
CA LEU A 111 -2.05 -9.54 3.17
C LEU A 111 -1.68 -9.41 4.66
N LYS A 112 -2.57 -9.84 5.57
CA LYS A 112 -2.28 -9.90 7.01
C LYS A 112 -1.11 -10.85 7.29
N THR A 113 -1.09 -12.01 6.65
CA THR A 113 0.01 -12.99 6.78
C THR A 113 1.34 -12.40 6.28
N ILE A 114 1.33 -11.74 5.11
CA ILE A 114 2.51 -11.04 4.55
C ILE A 114 3.05 -9.99 5.51
N ILE A 115 2.16 -9.16 6.06
CA ILE A 115 2.49 -8.10 7.03
C ILE A 115 3.09 -8.69 8.33
N ASN A 116 2.52 -9.79 8.83
CA ASN A 116 2.99 -10.50 10.01
C ASN A 116 4.34 -11.18 9.79
N TYR A 117 4.66 -11.53 8.54
CA TYR A 117 5.97 -12.02 8.12
C TYR A 117 6.98 -10.88 7.86
N ASP A 118 6.77 -9.73 8.51
CA ASP A 118 7.63 -8.55 8.50
C ASP A 118 7.90 -7.93 7.13
N PHE A 119 7.02 -8.14 6.15
CA PHE A 119 7.01 -7.33 4.94
C PHE A 119 6.30 -5.99 5.17
N HIS A 120 6.74 -4.98 4.43
CA HIS A 120 6.02 -3.74 4.23
C HIS A 120 5.51 -3.70 2.78
N ILE A 121 4.21 -3.45 2.60
CA ILE A 121 3.62 -3.28 1.27
C ILE A 121 3.87 -1.84 0.85
N THR A 122 4.76 -1.64 -0.10
CA THR A 122 5.09 -0.30 -0.62
C THR A 122 4.26 0.08 -1.84
N ASN A 123 3.69 -0.90 -2.54
CA ASN A 123 2.73 -0.67 -3.61
C ASN A 123 1.72 -1.83 -3.70
N LEU A 124 0.48 -1.53 -4.08
CA LEU A 124 -0.60 -2.49 -4.25
C LEU A 124 -1.48 -2.05 -5.41
N LYS A 125 -1.76 -2.96 -6.34
CA LYS A 125 -2.70 -2.72 -7.44
C LYS A 125 -3.41 -3.99 -7.85
N MET A 126 -4.74 -3.96 -7.87
CA MET A 126 -5.56 -5.01 -8.45
C MET A 126 -5.72 -4.76 -9.95
N ILE A 127 -5.40 -5.77 -10.75
CA ILE A 127 -5.28 -5.67 -12.21
C ILE A 127 -5.99 -6.84 -12.91
N ARG A 128 -6.45 -6.58 -14.12
CA ARG A 128 -6.94 -7.63 -15.03
C ARG A 128 -5.89 -7.85 -16.10
N LEU A 129 -5.18 -8.97 -16.02
CA LEU A 129 -4.16 -9.32 -16.99
C LEU A 129 -4.77 -9.72 -18.33
N THR A 130 -4.10 -9.31 -19.40
CA THR A 130 -4.31 -9.81 -20.76
C THR A 130 -3.16 -10.72 -21.18
N ALA A 131 -3.32 -11.43 -22.29
CA ALA A 131 -2.23 -12.24 -22.85
C ALA A 131 -1.00 -11.38 -23.21
N ASP A 132 -1.23 -10.16 -23.71
CA ASP A 132 -0.17 -9.19 -24.01
C ASP A 132 0.55 -8.74 -22.73
N ASP A 133 -0.19 -8.48 -21.65
CA ASP A 133 0.43 -8.12 -20.37
C ASP A 133 1.35 -9.23 -19.85
N ILE A 134 0.97 -10.49 -20.01
CA ILE A 134 1.79 -11.64 -19.59
C ILE A 134 3.05 -11.77 -20.46
N ALA A 135 2.93 -11.50 -21.76
CA ALA A 135 4.06 -11.54 -22.69
C ALA A 135 5.11 -10.44 -22.38
N GLU A 136 4.65 -9.24 -21.99
CA GLU A 136 5.52 -8.11 -21.69
C GLU A 136 6.11 -8.13 -20.27
N SER A 137 5.41 -8.73 -19.31
CA SER A 137 5.79 -8.72 -17.89
C SER A 137 6.82 -9.77 -17.47
N CYS A 138 7.23 -10.67 -18.37
CA CYS A 138 8.16 -11.77 -18.09
C CYS A 138 7.70 -12.74 -16.97
N LEU A 139 6.42 -12.74 -16.59
CA LEU A 139 5.88 -13.60 -15.53
C LEU A 139 6.06 -15.10 -15.80
N ILE A 140 6.17 -15.48 -17.07
CA ILE A 140 6.29 -16.87 -17.51
C ILE A 140 7.71 -17.09 -18.06
N LYS A 141 8.50 -17.90 -17.36
CA LYS A 141 9.83 -18.31 -17.82
C LYS A 141 9.74 -19.24 -19.03
N LYS A 142 10.80 -19.25 -19.83
CA LYS A 142 10.86 -20.03 -21.08
C LYS A 142 10.70 -21.55 -20.87
N ASP A 143 11.02 -22.05 -19.69
CA ASP A 143 11.09 -23.50 -19.40
C ASP A 143 9.79 -24.09 -18.83
N ILE A 144 8.72 -23.29 -18.70
CA ILE A 144 7.42 -23.79 -18.26
C ILE A 144 6.84 -24.72 -19.34
N VAL A 145 6.51 -25.95 -18.94
CA VAL A 145 6.02 -27.01 -19.84
C VAL A 145 4.63 -26.69 -20.39
N ASP A 146 3.71 -26.22 -19.54
CA ASP A 146 2.35 -25.85 -19.93
C ASP A 146 2.08 -24.34 -19.76
N LYS A 147 2.67 -23.55 -20.65
CA LYS A 147 2.49 -22.09 -20.66
C LYS A 147 1.04 -21.71 -20.90
N THR A 148 0.33 -22.46 -21.74
CA THR A 148 -1.05 -22.13 -22.13
C THR A 148 -1.98 -22.19 -20.92
N SER A 149 -1.88 -23.23 -20.09
CA SER A 149 -2.70 -23.33 -18.88
C SER A 149 -2.38 -22.24 -17.85
N VAL A 150 -1.09 -21.89 -17.69
CA VAL A 150 -0.69 -20.79 -16.79
C VAL A 150 -1.23 -19.44 -17.28
N ILE A 151 -1.14 -19.16 -18.58
CA ILE A 151 -1.69 -17.94 -19.19
C ILE A 151 -3.20 -17.88 -18.95
N ASN A 152 -3.92 -18.96 -19.31
CA ASN A 152 -5.38 -19.04 -19.16
C ASN A 152 -5.80 -18.84 -17.70
N TYR A 153 -5.05 -19.40 -16.76
CA TYR A 153 -5.29 -19.19 -15.33
C TYR A 153 -5.07 -17.72 -14.93
N LEU A 154 -3.95 -17.09 -15.30
CA LEU A 154 -3.68 -15.70 -14.92
C LEU A 154 -4.68 -14.68 -15.51
N ILE A 155 -5.24 -14.94 -16.70
CA ILE A 155 -6.25 -14.07 -17.33
C ILE A 155 -7.70 -14.43 -16.94
N SER A 156 -7.91 -15.54 -16.19
CA SER A 156 -9.25 -16.01 -15.83
C SER A 156 -10.00 -15.07 -14.88
N GLY A 157 -9.28 -14.19 -14.17
CA GLY A 157 -9.86 -13.28 -13.20
C GLY A 157 -8.89 -12.17 -12.79
N PRO A 158 -9.28 -11.34 -11.80
CA PRO A 158 -8.42 -10.29 -11.28
C PRO A 158 -7.21 -10.90 -10.54
N VAL A 159 -6.08 -10.19 -10.55
CA VAL A 159 -4.91 -10.49 -9.72
C VAL A 159 -4.52 -9.26 -8.91
N VAL A 160 -3.83 -9.44 -7.78
CA VAL A 160 -3.28 -8.32 -7.01
C VAL A 160 -1.77 -8.32 -7.09
N ALA A 161 -1.21 -7.31 -7.75
CA ALA A 161 0.21 -7.02 -7.78
C ALA A 161 0.62 -6.28 -6.50
N LEU A 162 1.74 -6.68 -5.91
CA LEU A 162 2.32 -6.08 -4.71
C LEU A 162 3.81 -5.78 -4.95
N GLU A 163 4.25 -4.60 -4.52
CA GLU A 163 5.66 -4.34 -4.21
C GLU A 163 5.82 -4.54 -2.69
N LEU A 164 6.63 -5.52 -2.31
CA LEU A 164 6.98 -5.77 -0.91
C LEU A 164 8.39 -5.29 -0.63
N LEU A 165 8.62 -4.76 0.56
CA LEU A 165 9.93 -4.39 1.08
C LEU A 165 10.18 -5.14 2.39
N GLY A 166 11.32 -5.80 2.50
CA GLY A 166 11.71 -6.52 3.72
C GLY A 166 13.17 -6.94 3.71
N GLY A 167 13.68 -7.34 4.88
CA GLY A 167 15.05 -7.84 4.98
C GLY A 167 15.20 -9.24 4.41
N ASN A 168 16.21 -9.43 3.56
CA ASN A 168 16.36 -10.64 2.73
C ASN A 168 15.06 -11.00 1.99
N GLY A 169 14.39 -9.98 1.44
CA GLY A 169 13.01 -10.06 0.96
C GLY A 169 12.75 -11.25 0.05
N ILE A 170 13.62 -11.54 -0.91
CA ILE A 170 13.43 -12.64 -1.87
C ILE A 170 13.42 -13.99 -1.15
N THR A 171 14.45 -14.28 -0.35
CA THR A 171 14.55 -15.54 0.41
C THR A 171 13.39 -15.69 1.39
N ARG A 172 13.08 -14.61 2.13
CA ARG A 172 11.96 -14.58 3.07
C ARG A 172 10.63 -14.83 2.37
N TRP A 173 10.44 -14.29 1.17
CA TRP A 173 9.24 -14.52 0.39
C TRP A 173 9.13 -15.98 -0.06
N GLN A 174 10.24 -16.59 -0.49
CA GLN A 174 10.28 -18.01 -0.87
C GLN A 174 9.88 -18.92 0.29
N GLU A 175 10.36 -18.63 1.51
CA GLU A 175 9.96 -19.34 2.73
C GLU A 175 8.46 -19.19 3.02
N LEU A 176 7.94 -17.96 2.96
CA LEU A 176 6.52 -17.68 3.20
C LEU A 176 5.61 -18.32 2.13
N ALA A 177 6.00 -18.24 0.86
CA ALA A 177 5.23 -18.78 -0.25
C ALA A 177 5.25 -20.31 -0.25
N GLY A 178 6.38 -20.92 0.08
CA GLY A 178 6.60 -22.36 0.01
C GLY A 178 6.90 -22.86 -1.42
N PRO A 179 7.09 -24.18 -1.60
CA PRO A 179 7.36 -24.79 -2.91
C PRO A 179 6.28 -24.53 -3.96
N GLU A 180 6.64 -24.50 -5.26
CA GLU A 180 5.71 -24.13 -6.35
C GLU A 180 4.54 -25.11 -6.53
N ASP A 181 4.77 -26.41 -6.33
CA ASP A 181 3.70 -27.40 -6.26
C ASP A 181 3.05 -27.37 -4.87
N SER A 182 1.78 -27.00 -4.84
CA SER A 182 0.97 -26.92 -3.62
C SER A 182 0.85 -28.28 -2.90
N ASN A 183 0.89 -29.41 -3.62
CA ASN A 183 0.90 -30.74 -3.01
C ASN A 183 2.20 -30.97 -2.25
N HIS A 184 3.33 -30.65 -2.86
CA HIS A 184 4.63 -30.73 -2.20
C HIS A 184 4.72 -29.75 -1.02
N ALA A 185 4.20 -28.53 -1.17
CA ALA A 185 4.16 -27.52 -0.11
C ALA A 185 3.37 -28.00 1.11
N ARG A 186 2.23 -28.69 0.92
CA ARG A 186 1.47 -29.29 2.04
C ARG A 186 2.28 -30.30 2.86
N LEU A 187 3.23 -31.00 2.22
CA LEU A 187 4.06 -32.01 2.88
C LEU A 187 5.28 -31.40 3.57
N THR A 188 5.93 -30.40 2.96
CA THR A 188 7.22 -29.87 3.43
C THR A 188 7.15 -28.52 4.13
N ALA A 189 6.08 -27.74 3.90
CA ALA A 189 5.88 -26.41 4.43
C ALA A 189 4.37 -26.12 4.63
N ALA A 190 3.71 -26.89 5.50
CA ALA A 190 2.26 -26.90 5.66
C ALA A 190 1.61 -25.54 6.01
N SER A 191 2.37 -24.61 6.61
CA SER A 191 1.92 -23.25 6.93
C SER A 191 2.18 -22.21 5.83
N SER A 192 2.83 -22.60 4.74
CA SER A 192 3.14 -21.71 3.62
C SER A 192 1.88 -21.29 2.86
N LEU A 193 1.94 -20.16 2.17
CA LEU A 193 0.80 -19.65 1.39
C LEU A 193 0.33 -20.66 0.33
N ARG A 194 1.26 -21.34 -0.35
CA ARG A 194 0.92 -22.35 -1.36
C ARG A 194 0.30 -23.61 -0.75
N ALA A 195 0.74 -24.01 0.43
CA ALA A 195 0.11 -25.13 1.15
C ALA A 195 -1.32 -24.80 1.59
N CYS A 196 -1.53 -23.59 2.12
CA CYS A 196 -2.82 -23.15 2.68
C CYS A 196 -3.88 -22.84 1.62
N TYR A 197 -3.47 -22.22 0.49
CA TYR A 197 -4.41 -21.67 -0.49
C TYR A 197 -4.28 -22.29 -1.89
N GLY A 198 -3.15 -22.92 -2.21
CA GLY A 198 -2.91 -23.51 -3.53
C GLY A 198 -3.54 -24.89 -3.70
N LYS A 199 -3.93 -25.21 -4.93
CA LYS A 199 -4.55 -26.49 -5.31
C LYS A 199 -3.50 -27.46 -5.86
N ASP A 200 -2.72 -27.03 -6.84
CA ASP A 200 -1.69 -27.81 -7.55
C ASP A 200 -0.51 -26.91 -7.97
N GLU A 201 0.28 -27.35 -8.95
CA GLU A 201 1.45 -26.62 -9.49
C GLU A 201 1.07 -25.38 -10.31
N ILE A 202 -0.05 -25.43 -11.05
CA ILE A 202 -0.52 -24.31 -11.88
C ILE A 202 -1.31 -23.34 -11.00
N TYR A 203 -2.31 -23.85 -10.29
CA TYR A 203 -3.21 -23.13 -9.39
C TYR A 203 -2.61 -23.04 -7.99
N ASN A 204 -1.45 -22.40 -7.89
CA ASN A 204 -0.67 -22.32 -6.66
C ASN A 204 -0.87 -21.02 -5.87
N ALA A 205 -1.99 -20.31 -6.05
CA ALA A 205 -2.40 -19.12 -5.28
C ALA A 205 -1.51 -17.85 -5.38
N VAL A 206 -0.18 -17.96 -5.28
CA VAL A 206 0.74 -16.83 -5.20
C VAL A 206 1.99 -17.02 -6.05
N TYR A 207 2.45 -15.91 -6.62
CA TYR A 207 3.73 -15.79 -7.32
C TYR A 207 4.60 -14.73 -6.64
N GLY A 208 5.91 -14.90 -6.72
CA GLY A 208 6.82 -13.77 -6.54
C GLY A 208 8.17 -14.03 -7.16
N SER A 209 8.87 -12.93 -7.46
CA SER A 209 10.13 -12.94 -8.19
C SER A 209 11.19 -13.76 -7.45
N LYS A 210 12.07 -14.41 -8.22
CA LYS A 210 13.11 -15.30 -7.68
C LYS A 210 14.49 -14.64 -7.57
N ASP A 211 14.69 -13.49 -8.21
CA ASP A 211 15.99 -12.82 -8.31
C ASP A 211 15.80 -11.31 -8.54
N THR A 212 16.84 -10.54 -8.22
CA THR A 212 16.82 -9.07 -8.24
C THR A 212 16.57 -8.49 -9.64
N GLU A 213 17.07 -9.13 -10.69
CA GLU A 213 16.89 -8.66 -12.07
C GLU A 213 15.42 -8.76 -12.47
N THR A 214 14.79 -9.91 -12.19
CA THR A 214 13.36 -10.13 -12.42
C THR A 214 12.51 -9.17 -11.60
N VAL A 215 12.85 -8.93 -10.32
CA VAL A 215 12.16 -7.93 -9.48
C VAL A 215 12.15 -6.56 -10.15
N ILE A 216 13.30 -6.08 -10.66
CA ILE A 216 13.39 -4.75 -11.27
C ILE A 216 12.51 -4.67 -12.51
N GLN A 217 12.55 -5.68 -13.38
CA GLN A 217 11.76 -5.71 -14.62
C GLN A 217 10.25 -5.73 -14.32
N GLU A 218 9.81 -6.60 -13.42
CA GLU A 218 8.40 -6.73 -13.04
C GLU A 218 7.89 -5.46 -12.35
N LEU A 219 8.64 -4.91 -11.38
CA LEU A 219 8.24 -3.66 -10.72
C LEU A 219 8.15 -2.49 -11.70
N GLN A 220 9.08 -2.40 -12.65
CA GLN A 220 9.03 -1.36 -13.68
C GLN A 220 7.79 -1.51 -14.59
N TYR A 221 7.36 -2.73 -14.85
CA TYR A 221 6.19 -3.02 -15.69
C TYR A 221 4.86 -2.75 -14.95
N PHE A 222 4.71 -3.31 -13.75
CA PHE A 222 3.47 -3.25 -12.97
C PHE A 222 3.27 -1.93 -12.24
N PHE A 223 4.36 -1.28 -11.84
CA PHE A 223 4.37 -0.01 -11.12
C PHE A 223 5.26 1.02 -11.82
N PRO A 224 4.95 1.37 -13.08
CA PRO A 224 5.78 2.29 -13.85
C PRO A 224 5.78 3.68 -13.21
N ASN A 225 6.92 4.35 -13.27
CA ASN A 225 7.04 5.71 -12.78
C ASN A 225 6.14 6.66 -13.61
N SER A 226 5.69 7.77 -13.02
CA SER A 226 4.76 8.72 -13.65
C SER A 226 5.23 9.29 -14.99
N LYS A 227 6.55 9.31 -15.22
CA LYS A 227 7.20 9.74 -16.47
C LYS A 227 7.26 8.67 -17.57
N SER A 228 6.90 7.43 -17.25
CA SER A 228 6.89 6.32 -18.22
C SER A 228 5.76 6.49 -19.24
N LYS A 229 6.04 6.12 -20.49
CA LYS A 229 5.00 6.01 -21.53
C LYS A 229 4.10 4.79 -21.30
N ASN A 230 4.66 3.72 -20.73
CA ASN A 230 3.89 2.55 -20.32
C ASN A 230 3.15 2.88 -19.01
N LYS A 231 1.82 2.73 -19.00
CA LYS A 231 0.96 2.93 -17.82
C LYS A 231 0.74 1.65 -17.01
N GLY A 232 1.35 0.55 -17.44
CA GLY A 232 1.20 -0.78 -16.87
C GLY A 232 -0.19 -1.35 -17.12
N PRO A 233 -0.49 -2.52 -16.55
CA PRO A 233 -1.77 -3.17 -16.72
C PRO A 233 -2.93 -2.33 -16.18
N LYS A 234 -4.11 -2.48 -16.79
CA LYS A 234 -5.32 -1.77 -16.37
C LYS A 234 -5.82 -2.30 -15.02
N ASN A 235 -6.40 -1.40 -14.23
CA ASN A 235 -7.11 -1.78 -13.01
C ASN A 235 -8.39 -2.56 -13.33
N THR A 236 -9.01 -3.13 -12.31
CA THR A 236 -10.21 -3.98 -12.41
C THR A 236 -11.51 -3.22 -12.17
N ALA A 237 -11.46 -1.89 -12.09
CA ALA A 237 -12.61 -1.10 -11.69
C ALA A 237 -13.78 -1.23 -12.68
N THR A 238 -14.99 -1.38 -12.16
CA THR A 238 -16.21 -1.57 -12.98
C THR A 238 -17.14 -0.37 -12.94
N LEU A 239 -17.08 0.40 -11.85
CA LEU A 239 -17.92 1.57 -11.60
C LEU A 239 -19.43 1.25 -11.63
N GLN A 240 -19.79 0.06 -11.14
CA GLN A 240 -21.16 -0.47 -11.17
C GLN A 240 -21.56 -0.99 -9.79
N ASN A 241 -22.73 -0.56 -9.30
CA ASN A 241 -23.28 -0.93 -8.00
C ASN A 241 -22.20 -1.03 -6.91
N CYS A 242 -21.47 0.08 -6.72
CA CYS A 242 -20.27 0.11 -5.90
C CYS A 242 -20.25 1.31 -4.94
N THR A 243 -19.44 1.19 -3.90
CA THR A 243 -19.06 2.29 -3.00
C THR A 243 -17.54 2.44 -2.99
N CYS A 244 -17.07 3.66 -2.78
CA CYS A 244 -15.66 3.91 -2.51
C CYS A 244 -15.36 3.61 -1.04
N CYS A 245 -14.22 2.97 -0.78
CA CYS A 245 -13.63 2.88 0.55
C CYS A 245 -12.16 3.29 0.46
N ILE A 246 -11.74 4.28 1.25
CA ILE A 246 -10.32 4.65 1.36
C ILE A 246 -9.81 4.24 2.73
N ILE A 247 -8.87 3.29 2.75
CA ILE A 247 -8.05 3.00 3.92
C ILE A 247 -7.05 4.15 4.09
N LYS A 248 -7.21 4.87 5.20
CA LYS A 248 -6.51 6.13 5.46
C LYS A 248 -5.04 5.92 5.83
N PRO A 249 -4.21 6.97 5.71
CA PRO A 249 -2.76 6.89 5.90
C PRO A 249 -2.31 6.28 7.23
N HIS A 250 -2.85 6.70 8.38
CA HIS A 250 -2.47 6.06 9.66
C HIS A 250 -2.77 4.55 9.67
N ALA A 251 -3.88 4.09 9.09
CA ALA A 251 -4.21 2.67 9.05
C ALA A 251 -3.26 1.89 8.13
N VAL A 252 -2.81 2.49 7.03
CA VAL A 252 -1.76 1.91 6.18
C VAL A 252 -0.42 1.82 6.94
N GLN A 253 0.01 2.90 7.59
CA GLN A 253 1.24 2.97 8.39
C GLN A 253 1.26 1.96 9.55
N GLU A 254 0.11 1.77 10.19
CA GLU A 254 -0.08 0.80 11.27
C GLU A 254 -0.26 -0.63 10.78
N LYS A 255 -0.10 -0.84 9.47
CA LYS A 255 -0.16 -2.15 8.83
C LYS A 255 -1.53 -2.84 9.02
N LEU A 256 -2.61 -2.06 9.06
CA LEU A 256 -3.99 -2.55 9.26
C LEU A 256 -4.68 -2.94 7.94
N VAL A 257 -4.03 -2.72 6.79
CA VAL A 257 -4.59 -2.98 5.45
C VAL A 257 -5.19 -4.37 5.32
N GLY A 258 -4.42 -5.42 5.64
CA GLY A 258 -4.88 -6.80 5.54
C GLY A 258 -6.06 -7.10 6.47
N ALA A 259 -6.04 -6.58 7.70
CA ALA A 259 -7.13 -6.77 8.66
C ALA A 259 -8.43 -6.07 8.24
N ILE A 260 -8.34 -4.85 7.72
CA ILE A 260 -9.51 -4.10 7.22
C ILE A 260 -10.12 -4.80 6.01
N ILE A 261 -9.30 -5.21 5.03
CA ILE A 261 -9.79 -5.92 3.84
C ILE A 261 -10.40 -7.27 4.23
N ASP A 262 -9.79 -8.01 5.15
CA ASP A 262 -10.30 -9.28 5.65
C ASP A 262 -11.68 -9.12 6.32
N ASP A 263 -11.85 -8.09 7.15
CA ASP A 263 -13.15 -7.79 7.77
C ASP A 263 -14.22 -7.40 6.73
N ILE A 264 -13.84 -6.67 5.67
CA ILE A 264 -14.76 -6.34 4.56
C ILE A 264 -15.19 -7.62 3.83
N GLN A 265 -14.26 -8.51 3.51
CA GLN A 265 -14.54 -9.76 2.81
C GLN A 265 -15.37 -10.72 3.67
N LYS A 266 -15.07 -10.83 4.97
CA LYS A 266 -15.85 -11.62 5.94
C LYS A 266 -17.26 -11.11 6.15
N ALA A 267 -17.49 -9.80 5.96
CA ALA A 267 -18.82 -9.22 5.97
C ALA A 267 -19.62 -9.49 4.67
N GLY A 268 -19.04 -10.23 3.70
CA GLY A 268 -19.72 -10.66 2.48
C GLY A 268 -19.56 -9.72 1.29
N TYR A 269 -18.78 -8.64 1.43
CA TYR A 269 -18.51 -7.70 0.34
C TYR A 269 -17.38 -8.19 -0.57
N MET A 270 -17.46 -7.81 -1.84
CA MET A 270 -16.44 -8.09 -2.85
C MET A 270 -15.59 -6.85 -3.06
N ILE A 271 -14.27 -7.03 -3.13
CA ILE A 271 -13.37 -5.96 -3.58
C ILE A 271 -13.19 -6.12 -5.09
N ILE A 272 -13.70 -5.14 -5.83
CA ILE A 272 -13.70 -5.14 -7.30
C ILE A 272 -12.41 -4.52 -7.84
N ALA A 273 -11.91 -3.48 -7.18
CA ALA A 273 -10.62 -2.87 -7.48
C ALA A 273 -9.94 -2.40 -6.20
N ALA A 274 -8.61 -2.38 -6.22
CA ALA A 274 -7.80 -1.87 -5.13
C ALA A 274 -6.54 -1.21 -5.69
N GLN A 275 -6.19 -0.02 -5.22
CA GLN A 275 -4.94 0.64 -5.62
C GLN A 275 -4.40 1.50 -4.48
N GLN A 276 -3.10 1.41 -4.25
CA GLN A 276 -2.40 2.34 -3.38
C GLN A 276 -2.08 3.63 -4.12
N PHE A 277 -2.30 4.78 -3.47
CA PHE A 277 -2.04 6.08 -4.08
C PHE A 277 -1.58 7.11 -3.04
N TYR A 278 -0.91 8.15 -3.54
CA TYR A 278 -0.56 9.33 -2.77
C TYR A 278 -1.44 10.48 -3.23
N ILE A 279 -2.25 11.04 -2.34
CA ILE A 279 -3.05 12.21 -2.69
C ILE A 279 -2.18 13.47 -2.58
N ASN A 280 -2.17 14.28 -3.63
CA ASN A 280 -1.47 15.56 -3.60
C ASN A 280 -2.28 16.59 -2.79
N PRO A 281 -1.67 17.72 -2.40
CA PRO A 281 -2.35 18.70 -1.55
C PRO A 281 -3.65 19.28 -2.15
N ILE A 282 -3.63 19.62 -3.44
CA ILE A 282 -4.78 20.23 -4.13
C ILE A 282 -5.93 19.23 -4.20
N ASN A 283 -5.64 18.01 -4.66
CA ASN A 283 -6.60 16.93 -4.80
C ASN A 283 -7.24 16.54 -3.46
N SER A 284 -6.50 16.62 -2.36
CA SER A 284 -7.07 16.31 -1.03
C SER A 284 -8.00 17.39 -0.48
N GLU A 285 -7.78 18.66 -0.83
CA GLU A 285 -8.69 19.74 -0.48
C GLU A 285 -9.97 19.67 -1.32
N GLU A 286 -9.82 19.40 -2.61
CA GLU A 286 -10.95 19.16 -3.53
C GLU A 286 -11.78 17.95 -3.07
N PHE A 287 -11.14 16.82 -2.76
CA PHE A 287 -11.83 15.60 -2.33
C PHE A 287 -12.62 15.79 -1.03
N LEU A 288 -12.17 16.66 -0.12
CA LEU A 288 -12.83 16.92 1.16
C LEU A 288 -13.62 18.23 1.18
N GLU A 289 -13.78 18.90 0.04
CA GLU A 289 -14.35 20.26 -0.02
C GLU A 289 -15.74 20.34 0.63
N ILE A 290 -16.55 19.29 0.49
CA ILE A 290 -17.89 19.20 1.09
C ILE A 290 -17.90 19.34 2.61
N TYR A 291 -16.78 19.06 3.29
CA TYR A 291 -16.63 19.17 4.74
C TYR A 291 -16.11 20.55 5.19
N LYS A 292 -15.68 21.39 4.25
CA LYS A 292 -15.09 22.70 4.53
C LYS A 292 -16.12 23.63 5.15
N GLY A 293 -15.84 24.10 6.36
CA GLY A 293 -16.77 24.93 7.14
C GLY A 293 -17.90 24.17 7.83
N VAL A 294 -18.08 22.87 7.55
CA VAL A 294 -19.04 21.99 8.22
C VAL A 294 -18.40 21.29 9.42
N LEU A 295 -17.19 20.74 9.22
CA LEU A 295 -16.45 20.03 10.27
C LEU A 295 -15.30 20.89 10.82
N PRO A 296 -15.21 21.09 12.15
CA PRO A 296 -14.07 21.76 12.78
C PRO A 296 -12.73 21.10 12.45
N GLU A 297 -12.74 19.77 12.22
CA GLU A 297 -11.56 18.97 11.94
C GLU A 297 -11.09 19.02 10.47
N TYR A 298 -11.77 19.75 9.57
CA TYR A 298 -11.48 19.77 8.12
C TYR A 298 -9.98 19.90 7.80
N SER A 299 -9.31 20.91 8.35
CA SER A 299 -7.89 21.15 8.09
C SER A 299 -7.00 19.99 8.52
N ALA A 300 -7.37 19.31 9.62
CA ALA A 300 -6.66 18.13 10.10
C ALA A 300 -6.97 16.88 9.27
N MET A 301 -8.19 16.73 8.75
CA MET A 301 -8.56 15.65 7.83
C MET A 301 -7.78 15.74 6.52
N VAL A 302 -7.65 16.94 5.94
CA VAL A 302 -6.82 17.20 4.76
C VAL A 302 -5.36 16.84 5.04
N ALA A 303 -4.83 17.28 6.18
CA ALA A 303 -3.44 16.96 6.57
C ALA A 303 -3.21 15.46 6.76
N GLU A 304 -4.16 14.74 7.35
CA GLU A 304 -4.09 13.28 7.53
C GLU A 304 -4.06 12.55 6.18
N LEU A 305 -4.95 12.90 5.24
CA LEU A 305 -4.97 12.25 3.91
C LEU A 305 -3.65 12.43 3.14
N GLN A 306 -2.97 13.57 3.32
CA GLN A 306 -1.68 13.87 2.69
C GLN A 306 -0.48 13.23 3.40
N SER A 307 -0.68 12.58 4.55
CA SER A 307 0.42 12.22 5.45
C SER A 307 1.24 11.02 4.97
N SER A 308 0.63 10.11 4.22
CA SER A 308 1.21 8.86 3.73
C SER A 308 0.29 8.26 2.64
N PRO A 309 0.64 7.11 2.03
CA PRO A 309 -0.25 6.43 1.09
C PRO A 309 -1.61 6.13 1.68
N CYS A 310 -2.61 6.24 0.83
CA CYS A 310 -3.93 5.65 1.03
C CYS A 310 -4.04 4.37 0.19
N ILE A 311 -5.00 3.52 0.53
CA ILE A 311 -5.47 2.46 -0.38
C ILE A 311 -6.93 2.74 -0.67
N VAL A 312 -7.27 2.95 -1.93
CA VAL A 312 -8.65 3.00 -2.37
C VAL A 312 -9.12 1.61 -2.78
N LEU A 313 -10.36 1.29 -2.43
CA LEU A 313 -11.08 0.09 -2.82
C LEU A 313 -12.38 0.50 -3.52
N GLU A 314 -12.68 -0.13 -4.66
CA GLU A 314 -14.04 -0.24 -5.17
C GLU A 314 -14.68 -1.47 -4.51
N VAL A 315 -15.71 -1.24 -3.71
CA VAL A 315 -16.41 -2.31 -2.99
C VAL A 315 -17.78 -2.50 -3.60
N SER A 316 -18.15 -3.75 -3.84
CA SER A 316 -19.48 -4.13 -4.31
C SER A 316 -20.02 -5.30 -3.48
N CYS A 317 -21.25 -5.71 -3.77
CA CYS A 317 -21.89 -6.87 -3.16
C CYS A 317 -22.61 -7.68 -4.25
N LYS A 318 -22.95 -8.93 -3.94
CA LYS A 318 -23.64 -9.81 -4.90
C LYS A 318 -25.12 -9.47 -5.07
N ASP A 319 -25.70 -8.75 -4.12
CA ASP A 319 -27.12 -8.41 -4.13
C ASP A 319 -27.33 -7.08 -4.86
N GLU A 320 -27.75 -7.17 -6.13
CA GLU A 320 -28.06 -6.02 -6.98
C GLU A 320 -29.25 -5.18 -6.45
N SER A 321 -30.07 -5.72 -5.54
CA SER A 321 -31.19 -5.00 -4.93
C SER A 321 -30.80 -4.20 -3.68
N SER A 322 -29.59 -4.41 -3.16
CA SER A 322 -29.11 -3.75 -1.94
C SER A 322 -28.65 -2.31 -2.19
N ASN A 323 -28.82 -1.45 -1.18
CA ASN A 323 -28.20 -0.12 -1.21
C ASN A 323 -26.78 -0.24 -0.66
N ILE A 324 -25.86 -0.64 -1.54
CA ILE A 324 -24.46 -0.92 -1.19
C ILE A 324 -23.80 0.23 -0.42
N VAL A 325 -24.11 1.49 -0.75
CA VAL A 325 -23.54 2.64 -0.03
C VAL A 325 -24.06 2.69 1.41
N ALA A 326 -25.37 2.59 1.61
CA ALA A 326 -25.95 2.60 2.96
C ALA A 326 -25.48 1.41 3.80
N ASP A 327 -25.45 0.22 3.22
CA ASP A 327 -25.07 -1.02 3.90
C ASP A 327 -23.58 -1.02 4.27
N PHE A 328 -22.72 -0.55 3.35
CA PHE A 328 -21.30 -0.44 3.63
C PHE A 328 -20.99 0.65 4.67
N ARG A 329 -21.72 1.78 4.66
CA ARG A 329 -21.63 2.78 5.74
C ARG A 329 -21.99 2.20 7.10
N ASN A 330 -22.95 1.27 7.17
CA ASN A 330 -23.26 0.56 8.41
C ASN A 330 -22.10 -0.32 8.87
N LEU A 331 -21.38 -0.99 7.94
CA LEU A 331 -20.15 -1.73 8.25
C LEU A 331 -19.02 -0.81 8.74
N CYS A 332 -18.85 0.36 8.12
CA CYS A 332 -17.85 1.34 8.56
C CYS A 332 -18.18 1.92 9.94
N GLY A 333 -19.46 2.19 10.20
CA GLY A 333 -19.97 2.74 11.45
C GLY A 333 -19.76 4.27 11.59
N PRO A 334 -20.06 4.82 12.78
CA PRO A 334 -19.97 6.26 13.04
C PRO A 334 -18.57 6.83 12.74
N MET A 335 -18.52 8.06 12.25
CA MET A 335 -17.26 8.73 11.88
C MET A 335 -16.29 8.86 13.06
N ASP A 336 -16.80 9.08 14.28
CA ASP A 336 -16.01 9.11 15.52
C ASP A 336 -15.79 7.68 16.05
N PRO A 337 -14.54 7.18 16.10
CA PRO A 337 -14.22 5.86 16.63
C PRO A 337 -14.67 5.63 18.08
N ASN A 338 -14.68 6.66 18.93
CA ASN A 338 -15.09 6.51 20.33
C ASN A 338 -16.59 6.26 20.42
N ILE A 339 -17.39 7.00 19.63
CA ILE A 339 -18.84 6.75 19.52
C ILE A 339 -19.06 5.36 18.91
N ALA A 340 -18.36 5.04 17.82
CA ALA A 340 -18.46 3.73 17.16
C ALA A 340 -18.20 2.57 18.14
N ARG A 341 -17.16 2.64 18.98
CA ARG A 341 -16.89 1.60 19.99
C ARG A 341 -17.99 1.45 21.04
N GLN A 342 -18.73 2.52 21.35
CA GLN A 342 -19.82 2.47 22.34
C GLN A 342 -21.10 1.87 21.75
N ILE A 343 -21.49 2.31 20.55
CA ILE A 343 -22.81 1.96 19.99
C ILE A 343 -22.76 0.83 18.95
N ARG A 344 -21.62 0.62 18.28
CA ARG A 344 -21.44 -0.38 17.21
C ARG A 344 -19.99 -0.92 17.22
N PRO A 345 -19.55 -1.66 18.27
CA PRO A 345 -18.15 -2.03 18.48
C PRO A 345 -17.51 -2.89 17.38
N ASN A 346 -18.33 -3.55 16.56
CA ASN A 346 -17.86 -4.42 15.49
C ASN A 346 -17.61 -3.70 14.15
N THR A 347 -17.83 -2.39 14.07
CA THR A 347 -17.62 -1.63 12.82
C THR A 347 -16.14 -1.36 12.56
N LEU A 348 -15.78 -1.11 11.30
CA LEU A 348 -14.38 -0.87 10.91
C LEU A 348 -13.77 0.32 11.67
N ARG A 349 -14.51 1.43 11.79
CA ARG A 349 -14.04 2.63 12.52
C ARG A 349 -13.90 2.38 14.02
N ALA A 350 -14.74 1.52 14.60
CA ALA A 350 -14.63 1.14 16.01
C ALA A 350 -13.35 0.32 16.27
N LYS A 351 -13.09 -0.69 15.43
CA LYS A 351 -11.95 -1.60 15.56
C LYS A 351 -10.61 -0.94 15.27
N TYR A 352 -10.54 -0.12 14.22
CA TYR A 352 -9.27 0.34 13.64
C TYR A 352 -9.03 1.85 13.78
N GLY A 353 -10.07 2.64 14.08
CA GLY A 353 -9.92 4.09 14.23
C GLY A 353 -9.28 4.48 15.56
N LYS A 354 -8.55 5.60 15.56
CA LYS A 354 -7.91 6.21 16.73
C LYS A 354 -8.63 7.48 17.20
N THR A 355 -8.89 8.40 16.28
CA THR A 355 -9.50 9.70 16.54
C THR A 355 -10.51 10.04 15.44
N LYS A 356 -11.26 11.14 15.56
CA LYS A 356 -12.18 11.59 14.49
C LYS A 356 -11.48 11.79 13.14
N VAL A 357 -10.24 12.29 13.17
CA VAL A 357 -9.41 12.50 11.98
C VAL A 357 -8.82 11.17 11.49
N GLN A 358 -8.23 10.43 12.41
CA GLN A 358 -7.61 9.12 12.18
C GLN A 358 -8.62 8.01 12.44
N ASN A 359 -9.67 7.93 11.63
CA ASN A 359 -10.80 7.02 11.83
C ASN A 359 -10.74 5.75 10.96
N ALA A 360 -9.54 5.30 10.60
CA ALA A 360 -9.21 4.17 9.71
C ALA A 360 -9.72 4.24 8.26
N VAL A 361 -11.01 4.47 8.03
CA VAL A 361 -11.63 4.39 6.70
C VAL A 361 -12.54 5.57 6.37
N HIS A 362 -12.39 6.10 5.16
CA HIS A 362 -13.41 6.88 4.45
C HIS A 362 -14.31 5.93 3.67
N CYS A 363 -15.60 6.26 3.57
CA CYS A 363 -16.55 5.56 2.71
C CYS A 363 -17.51 6.58 2.10
N SER A 364 -17.99 6.32 0.89
CA SER A 364 -18.97 7.20 0.24
C SER A 364 -20.22 7.37 1.09
N ASP A 365 -20.79 8.58 1.09
CA ASP A 365 -21.95 8.91 1.91
C ASP A 365 -23.28 8.83 1.15
N LEU A 366 -23.27 9.12 -0.16
CA LEU A 366 -24.43 9.09 -1.05
C LEU A 366 -24.27 8.07 -2.20
N PRO A 367 -25.37 7.46 -2.70
CA PRO A 367 -25.32 6.53 -3.83
C PRO A 367 -24.61 7.07 -5.08
N GLU A 368 -24.88 8.32 -5.44
CA GLU A 368 -24.28 9.02 -6.57
C GLU A 368 -22.78 9.28 -6.40
N ASP A 369 -22.31 9.42 -5.15
CA ASP A 369 -20.90 9.70 -4.85
C ASP A 369 -20.03 8.46 -4.99
N GLY A 370 -20.58 7.26 -4.80
CA GLY A 370 -19.82 6.01 -4.85
C GLY A 370 -19.02 5.86 -6.14
N ILE A 371 -19.68 6.03 -7.28
CA ILE A 371 -19.04 5.94 -8.60
C ILE A 371 -18.08 7.10 -8.83
N LEU A 372 -18.47 8.32 -8.44
CA LEU A 372 -17.67 9.51 -8.65
C LEU A 372 -16.36 9.45 -7.86
N GLU A 373 -16.42 9.09 -6.57
CA GLU A 373 -15.26 8.97 -5.70
C GLU A 373 -14.31 7.87 -6.20
N VAL A 374 -14.83 6.68 -6.57
CA VAL A 374 -13.99 5.61 -7.16
C VAL A 374 -13.32 6.10 -8.44
N LYS A 375 -14.07 6.76 -9.33
CA LYS A 375 -13.53 7.27 -10.59
C LYS A 375 -12.41 8.30 -10.35
N THR A 376 -12.66 9.29 -9.50
CA THR A 376 -11.70 10.35 -9.17
C THR A 376 -10.44 9.77 -8.53
N THR A 377 -10.59 8.88 -7.56
CA THR A 377 -9.42 8.30 -6.87
C THR A 377 -8.63 7.34 -7.73
N LEU A 378 -9.25 6.35 -8.37
CA LEU A 378 -8.55 5.31 -9.15
C LEU A 378 -8.00 5.78 -10.49
N PHE A 379 -8.61 6.81 -11.11
CA PHE A 379 -8.23 7.23 -12.46
C PHE A 379 -7.63 8.65 -12.52
N THR A 380 -7.86 9.49 -11.52
CA THR A 380 -7.30 10.86 -11.51
C THR A 380 -6.17 11.00 -10.51
N PHE A 381 -6.29 10.39 -9.33
CA PHE A 381 -5.30 10.56 -8.25
C PHE A 381 -4.24 9.46 -8.23
N ALA A 382 -4.59 8.24 -8.64
CA ALA A 382 -3.78 7.04 -8.47
C ALA A 382 -2.86 6.68 -9.65
#